data_AF-A0A7S2XFV4-F1
#
_entry.id   AF-A0A7S2XFV4-F1
#
_cell.length_a   1.000
_cell.length_b   1.000
_cell.length_c   1.000
_cell.angle_alpha   90.00
_cell.angle_beta   90.00
_cell.angle_gamma   90.00
#
_symmetry.space_group_name_H-M   'P 1'
#
loop_
_entity.id
_entity.type
_entity.pdbx_description
1 polymer ?
#
loop_
_entity_poly.entity_id
_entity_poly.type
_entity_poly.pdbx_seq_one_letter_code
_entity_poly.pdbx_strand_id
1 'polypeptide(L)'
;VKAPTKEDTSEADKMLAHHLAARATTLNPSNPVAWCACALVALRKNCVKEANDCLKMAFERQLLGPAWVLKMVAESAMELNQFEIAESAARRGMWCQGEDATKDALKGTLTKIEKARKEVEDAEKRRQQDQEPAKIPDEPMPVISE
;
A
#
# COMPACT_ATOMS: atom_id res chain seq x y z
N VAL A 1 -14.68 -35.34 -16.49
CA VAL A 1 -14.91 -34.16 -15.63
C VAL A 1 -13.61 -33.91 -14.89
N LYS A 2 -12.87 -32.85 -15.26
CA LYS A 2 -11.54 -32.55 -14.68
C LYS A 2 -11.79 -31.91 -13.31
N ALA A 3 -11.20 -32.44 -12.24
CA ALA A 3 -11.34 -31.87 -10.91
C ALA A 3 -10.74 -30.45 -10.89
N PRO A 4 -11.39 -29.47 -10.23
CA PRO A 4 -10.85 -28.13 -10.11
C PRO A 4 -9.49 -28.20 -9.39
N THR A 5 -8.47 -27.58 -9.96
CA THR A 5 -7.16 -27.51 -9.31
C THR A 5 -7.23 -26.51 -8.16
N LYS A 6 -6.27 -26.56 -7.21
CA LYS A 6 -6.24 -25.67 -6.03
C LYS A 6 -6.26 -24.17 -6.39
N GLU A 7 -5.82 -23.83 -7.60
CA GLU A 7 -5.86 -22.47 -8.15
C GLU A 7 -7.28 -22.05 -8.60
N ASP A 8 -8.08 -22.98 -9.12
CA ASP A 8 -9.48 -22.73 -9.50
C ASP A 8 -10.36 -22.46 -8.27
N THR A 9 -10.10 -23.15 -7.16
CA THR A 9 -10.75 -22.86 -5.86
C THR A 9 -10.33 -21.49 -5.31
N SER A 10 -9.07 -21.10 -5.48
CA SER A 10 -8.56 -19.79 -5.03
C SER A 10 -9.24 -18.63 -5.77
N GLU A 11 -9.44 -18.75 -7.09
CA GLU A 11 -10.06 -17.69 -7.86
C GLU A 11 -11.58 -17.59 -7.59
N ALA A 12 -12.25 -18.73 -7.43
CA ALA A 12 -13.66 -18.77 -7.01
C ALA A 12 -13.85 -18.14 -5.60
N ASP A 13 -12.95 -18.42 -4.66
CA ASP A 13 -12.97 -17.84 -3.31
C ASP A 13 -12.74 -16.33 -3.33
N LYS A 14 -11.86 -15.82 -4.20
CA LYS A 14 -11.66 -14.37 -4.40
C LYS A 14 -12.90 -13.70 -5.01
N MET A 15 -13.53 -14.33 -6.01
CA MET A 15 -14.75 -13.82 -6.62
C MET A 15 -15.91 -13.80 -5.62
N LEU A 16 -16.03 -14.85 -4.79
CA LEU A 16 -17.02 -14.93 -3.72
C LEU A 16 -16.78 -13.85 -2.66
N ALA A 17 -15.54 -13.66 -2.21
CA ALA A 17 -15.18 -12.60 -1.27
C ALA A 17 -15.50 -11.21 -1.82
N HIS A 18 -15.25 -10.97 -3.11
CA HIS A 18 -15.62 -9.71 -3.79
C HIS A 18 -17.12 -9.49 -3.80
N HIS A 19 -17.88 -10.51 -4.22
CA HIS A 19 -19.34 -10.43 -4.27
C HIS A 19 -19.94 -10.19 -2.88
N LEU A 20 -19.41 -10.86 -1.86
CA LEU A 20 -19.84 -10.68 -0.47
C LEU A 20 -19.49 -9.30 0.07
N ALA A 21 -18.31 -8.77 -0.23
CA ALA A 21 -17.89 -7.44 0.21
C ALA A 21 -18.69 -6.32 -0.50
N ALA A 22 -18.87 -6.42 -1.82
CA ALA A 22 -19.70 -5.49 -2.60
C ALA A 22 -21.17 -5.54 -2.18
N ARG A 23 -21.69 -6.73 -1.89
CA ARG A 23 -23.05 -6.90 -1.38
C ARG A 23 -23.18 -6.39 0.06
N ALA A 24 -22.18 -6.58 0.92
CA ALA A 24 -22.16 -6.06 2.28
C ALA A 24 -22.14 -4.52 2.31
N THR A 25 -21.37 -3.88 1.42
CA THR A 25 -21.36 -2.42 1.27
C THR A 25 -22.66 -1.88 0.68
N THR A 26 -23.35 -2.65 -0.19
CA THR A 26 -24.68 -2.29 -0.70
C THR A 26 -25.76 -2.43 0.37
N LEU A 27 -25.70 -3.49 1.19
CA LEU A 27 -26.68 -3.76 2.26
C LEU A 27 -26.51 -2.83 3.47
N ASN A 28 -25.26 -2.53 3.83
CA ASN A 28 -24.96 -1.57 4.88
C ASN A 28 -23.79 -0.67 4.46
N PRO A 29 -24.11 0.42 3.75
CA PRO A 29 -23.13 1.42 3.34
C PRO A 29 -22.42 2.11 4.52
N SER A 30 -22.97 1.98 5.73
CA SER A 30 -22.44 2.53 6.97
C SER A 30 -21.64 1.51 7.78
N ASN A 31 -21.29 0.34 7.24
CA ASN A 31 -20.45 -0.62 7.93
C ASN A 31 -18.97 -0.45 7.54
N PRO A 32 -18.08 -0.01 8.45
CA PRO A 32 -16.65 0.16 8.15
C PRO A 32 -15.97 -1.15 7.73
N VAL A 33 -16.40 -2.27 8.33
CA VAL A 33 -15.80 -3.58 8.11
C VAL A 33 -16.07 -4.04 6.67
N ALA A 34 -17.25 -3.74 6.13
CA ALA A 34 -17.60 -4.09 4.76
C ALA A 34 -16.70 -3.36 3.75
N TRP A 35 -16.45 -2.06 3.97
CA TRP A 35 -15.56 -1.27 3.13
C TRP A 35 -14.09 -1.71 3.22
N CYS A 36 -13.62 -2.04 4.43
CA CYS A 36 -12.26 -2.56 4.59
C CYS A 36 -12.10 -3.96 3.96
N ALA A 37 -13.13 -4.80 4.02
CA ALA A 37 -13.14 -6.08 3.31
C ALA A 37 -13.10 -5.89 1.79
N CYS A 38 -13.84 -4.92 1.24
CA CYS A 38 -13.72 -4.55 -0.17
C CYS A 38 -12.28 -4.14 -0.52
N ALA A 39 -11.63 -3.34 0.33
CA ALA A 39 -10.24 -2.93 0.11
C ALA A 39 -9.26 -4.13 0.10
N LEU A 40 -9.42 -5.08 1.02
CA LEU A 40 -8.62 -6.31 1.05
C LEU A 40 -8.80 -7.15 -0.22
N VAL A 41 -10.03 -7.28 -0.69
CA VAL A 41 -10.31 -8.04 -1.92
C VAL A 41 -9.74 -7.34 -3.15
N ALA A 42 -9.88 -6.01 -3.23
CA ALA A 42 -9.30 -5.23 -4.31
C ALA A 42 -7.75 -5.33 -4.32
N LEU A 43 -7.11 -5.30 -3.15
CA LEU A 43 -5.67 -5.55 -3.02
C LEU A 43 -5.27 -6.94 -3.55
N ARG A 44 -6.01 -8.00 -3.20
CA ARG A 44 -5.76 -9.36 -3.71
C ARG A 44 -5.93 -9.51 -5.22
N LYS A 45 -6.69 -8.63 -5.85
CA LYS A 45 -6.84 -8.53 -7.31
C LYS A 45 -5.80 -7.60 -7.95
N ASN A 46 -4.89 -7.03 -7.16
CA ASN A 46 -3.95 -5.98 -7.57
C ASN A 46 -4.66 -4.72 -8.12
N CYS A 47 -5.90 -4.49 -7.70
CA CYS A 47 -6.72 -3.32 -8.06
C CYS A 47 -6.51 -2.19 -7.03
N VAL A 48 -5.33 -1.57 -7.08
CA VAL A 48 -4.87 -0.52 -6.14
C VAL A 48 -5.87 0.64 -6.03
N LYS A 49 -6.40 1.11 -7.17
CA LYS A 49 -7.35 2.22 -7.21
C LYS A 49 -8.63 1.91 -6.43
N GLU A 50 -9.22 0.75 -6.71
CA GLU A 50 -10.45 0.29 -6.06
C GLU A 50 -10.24 0.09 -4.55
N ALA A 51 -9.08 -0.45 -4.14
CA ALA A 51 -8.74 -0.59 -2.73
C ALA A 51 -8.67 0.76 -2.01
N ASN A 52 -8.07 1.77 -2.65
CA ASN A 52 -7.98 3.11 -2.09
C ASN A 52 -9.35 3.79 -2.01
N ASP A 53 -10.18 3.64 -3.04
CA ASP A 53 -11.55 4.19 -3.05
C ASP A 53 -12.41 3.56 -1.96
N CYS A 54 -12.29 2.25 -1.71
CA CYS A 54 -12.97 1.58 -0.61
C CYS A 54 -12.52 2.11 0.76
N LEU A 55 -11.22 2.34 0.96
CA LEU A 55 -10.70 2.93 2.20
C LEU A 55 -11.14 4.38 2.40
N LYS A 56 -11.23 5.17 1.34
CA LYS A 56 -11.75 6.55 1.39
C LYS A 56 -13.23 6.55 1.76
N MET A 57 -14.03 5.70 1.14
CA MET A 57 -15.46 5.58 1.43
C MET A 57 -15.74 5.15 2.89
N ALA A 58 -14.91 4.27 3.45
CA ALA A 58 -14.97 3.93 4.88
C ALA A 58 -14.75 5.19 5.76
N PHE A 59 -13.79 6.03 5.37
CA PHE A 59 -13.39 7.20 6.15
C PHE A 59 -14.33 8.39 6.02
N GLU A 60 -14.78 8.73 4.81
CA GLU A 60 -15.70 9.86 4.55
C GLU A 60 -16.99 9.73 5.36
N ARG A 61 -17.39 8.48 5.62
CA ARG A 61 -18.57 8.14 6.43
C ARG A 61 -18.28 8.10 7.93
N GLN A 62 -17.09 8.54 8.35
CA GLN A 62 -16.57 8.47 9.73
C GLN A 62 -16.73 7.09 10.36
N LEU A 63 -16.67 6.05 9.53
CA LEU A 63 -16.78 4.69 10.01
C LEU A 63 -15.41 4.33 10.58
N LEU A 64 -15.23 4.65 11.85
CA LEU A 64 -14.10 4.17 12.64
C LEU A 64 -14.29 2.67 12.81
N GLY A 65 -13.84 1.92 11.81
CA GLY A 65 -13.73 0.48 11.89
C GLY A 65 -12.76 0.09 13.00
N PRO A 66 -12.88 -1.13 13.52
CA PRO A 66 -11.93 -1.59 14.53
C PRO A 66 -10.52 -1.64 13.91
N ALA A 67 -9.54 -1.11 14.64
CA ALA A 67 -8.18 -0.88 14.14
C ALA A 67 -7.51 -2.13 13.54
N TRP A 68 -7.91 -3.32 13.98
CA TRP A 68 -7.37 -4.60 13.50
C TRP A 68 -7.65 -4.83 12.01
N VAL A 69 -8.76 -4.32 11.46
CA VAL A 69 -9.07 -4.52 10.05
C VAL A 69 -8.15 -3.66 9.18
N LEU A 70 -7.89 -2.42 9.61
CA LEU A 70 -6.95 -1.53 8.93
C LEU A 70 -5.51 -2.04 9.03
N LYS A 71 -5.16 -2.71 10.14
CA LYS A 71 -3.91 -3.46 10.25
C LYS A 71 -3.80 -4.55 9.18
N MET A 72 -4.83 -5.38 9.02
CA MET A 72 -4.80 -6.44 7.99
C MET A 72 -4.66 -5.86 6.58
N VAL A 73 -5.33 -4.73 6.28
CA VAL A 73 -5.18 -4.03 5.01
C VAL A 73 -3.75 -3.54 4.82
N ALA A 74 -3.16 -2.93 5.86
CA ALA A 74 -1.79 -2.44 5.80
C ALA A 74 -0.77 -3.56 5.59
N GLU A 75 -0.90 -4.68 6.32
CA GLU A 75 -0.03 -5.86 6.18
C GLU A 75 -0.17 -6.48 4.77
N SER A 76 -1.40 -6.66 4.29
CA SER A 76 -1.64 -7.19 2.92
C SER A 76 -1.08 -6.27 1.84
N ALA A 77 -1.18 -4.95 2.03
CA ALA A 77 -0.60 -3.98 1.10
C ALA A 77 0.94 -4.02 1.14
N MET A 78 1.56 -4.22 2.31
CA MET A 78 3.00 -4.42 2.43
C MET A 78 3.49 -5.68 1.69
N GLU A 79 2.77 -6.80 1.80
CA GLU A 79 3.09 -8.04 1.07
C GLU A 79 3.06 -7.84 -0.46
N LEU A 80 2.20 -6.94 -0.93
CA LEU A 80 2.05 -6.61 -2.34
C LEU A 80 2.94 -5.44 -2.80
N ASN A 81 3.86 -4.96 -1.95
CA ASN A 81 4.69 -3.77 -2.18
C ASN A 81 3.87 -2.48 -2.51
N GLN A 82 2.62 -2.42 -2.06
CA GLN A 82 1.74 -1.27 -2.22
C GLN A 82 1.90 -0.31 -1.03
N PHE A 83 3.08 0.30 -0.91
CA PHE A 83 3.47 1.12 0.24
C PHE A 83 2.52 2.30 0.49
N GLU A 84 1.97 2.91 -0.56
CA GLU A 84 1.01 4.02 -0.42
C GLU A 84 -0.27 3.59 0.27
N ILE A 85 -0.84 2.44 -0.12
CA ILE A 85 -2.05 1.90 0.53
C ILE A 85 -1.73 1.47 1.96
N ALA A 86 -0.58 0.82 2.16
CA ALA A 86 -0.14 0.39 3.47
C ALA A 86 -0.01 1.56 4.45
N GLU A 87 0.62 2.65 4.00
CA GLU A 87 0.77 3.87 4.79
C GLU A 87 -0.58 4.50 5.09
N SER A 88 -1.42 4.61 4.07
CA SER A 88 -2.75 5.22 4.22
C SER A 88 -3.62 4.44 5.21
N ALA A 89 -3.65 3.11 5.12
CA ALA A 89 -4.36 2.25 6.05
C ALA A 89 -3.77 2.32 7.46
N ALA A 90 -2.44 2.30 7.60
CA ALA A 90 -1.78 2.33 8.90
C ALA A 90 -1.97 3.67 9.61
N ARG A 91 -1.77 4.80 8.92
CA ARG A 91 -2.04 6.14 9.48
C ARG A 91 -3.49 6.27 9.93
N ARG A 92 -4.44 5.76 9.16
CA ARG A 92 -5.87 5.79 9.50
C ARG A 92 -6.21 4.90 10.68
N GLY A 93 -5.62 3.70 10.77
CA GLY A 93 -5.86 2.76 11.87
C GLY A 93 -5.39 3.28 13.23
N MET A 94 -4.42 4.19 13.25
CA MET A 94 -3.96 4.87 14.47
C MET A 94 -5.04 5.73 15.15
N TRP A 95 -6.00 6.25 14.38
CA TRP A 95 -7.09 7.10 14.89
C TRP A 95 -8.34 6.30 15.28
N CYS A 96 -8.35 4.99 15.04
CA CYS A 96 -9.48 4.12 15.34
C CYS A 96 -9.45 3.61 16.80
N GLN A 97 -10.63 3.27 17.34
CA GLN A 97 -10.67 2.50 18.59
C GLN A 97 -10.08 1.10 18.34
N GLY A 98 -9.17 0.70 19.22
CA GLY A 98 -8.46 -0.56 19.11
C GLY A 98 -7.40 -0.69 20.19
N GLU A 99 -6.98 -1.93 20.42
CA GLU A 99 -5.95 -2.28 21.37
C GLU A 99 -4.61 -1.59 21.05
N ASP A 100 -3.86 -1.25 22.08
CA ASP A 100 -2.53 -0.64 21.94
C ASP A 100 -1.59 -1.54 21.12
N ALA A 101 -1.70 -2.86 21.26
CA ALA A 101 -0.96 -3.83 20.45
C ALA A 101 -1.22 -3.68 18.94
N THR A 102 -2.45 -3.35 18.54
CA THR A 102 -2.78 -3.10 17.14
C THR A 102 -2.15 -1.81 16.65
N LYS A 103 -2.20 -0.75 17.47
CA LYS A 103 -1.57 0.53 17.15
C LYS A 103 -0.05 0.42 17.06
N ASP A 104 0.58 -0.37 17.92
CA ASP A 104 2.02 -0.60 17.87
C ASP A 104 2.43 -1.41 16.64
N ALA A 105 1.62 -2.38 16.21
CA ALA A 105 1.83 -3.06 14.93
C ALA A 105 1.70 -2.10 13.73
N LEU A 106 0.75 -1.16 13.77
CA LEU A 106 0.59 -0.13 12.75
C LEU A 106 1.78 0.85 12.72
N LYS A 107 2.26 1.30 13.88
CA LYS A 107 3.51 2.10 13.98
C LYS A 107 4.70 1.34 13.41
N GLY A 108 4.83 0.05 13.73
CA GLY A 108 5.86 -0.83 13.18
C GLY A 108 5.77 -0.98 11.66
N THR A 109 4.57 -0.89 11.09
CA THR A 109 4.36 -0.88 9.64
C THR A 109 4.80 0.45 9.03
N LEU A 110 4.44 1.58 9.66
CA LEU A 110 4.86 2.91 9.22
C LEU A 110 6.38 3.08 9.22
N THR A 111 7.08 2.64 10.26
CA THR A 111 8.54 2.72 10.32
C THR A 111 9.22 1.88 9.23
N LYS A 112 8.66 0.70 8.88
CA LYS A 112 9.14 -0.09 7.75
C LYS A 112 8.96 0.65 6.42
N ILE A 113 7.82 1.31 6.22
CA ILE A 113 7.54 2.09 5.01
C ILE A 113 8.49 3.28 4.91
N GLU A 114 8.69 4.03 5.99
CA GLU A 114 9.61 5.17 6.03
C GLU A 114 11.05 4.76 5.72
N LYS A 115 11.49 3.62 6.27
CA LYS A 115 12.80 3.05 5.97
C LYS A 115 12.93 2.67 4.49
N ALA A 116 11.94 1.96 3.94
CA ALA A 116 11.93 1.58 2.53
C ALA A 116 11.96 2.81 1.60
N ARG A 117 11.22 3.87 1.95
CA ARG A 117 11.22 5.13 1.18
C ARG A 117 12.58 5.83 1.21
N LYS A 118 13.22 5.87 2.38
CA LYS A 118 14.56 6.45 2.52
C LYS A 118 15.61 5.70 1.71
N GLU A 119 15.54 4.37 1.70
CA GLU A 119 16.43 3.52 0.89
C GLU A 119 16.26 3.80 -0.62
N VAL A 120 15.03 4.01 -1.09
CA VAL A 120 14.74 4.39 -2.48
C VAL A 120 15.29 5.79 -2.79
N GLU A 121 15.07 6.77 -1.91
CA GLU A 121 15.56 8.14 -2.08
C GLU A 121 17.10 8.18 -2.10
N ASP A 122 17.75 7.46 -1.20
CA ASP A 122 19.22 7.36 -1.15
C ASP A 122 19.78 6.64 -2.39
N ALA A 123 19.08 5.63 -2.91
CA ALA A 123 19.46 4.96 -4.15
C ALA A 123 19.31 5.88 -5.38
N GLU A 124 18.27 6.72 -5.41
CA GLU A 124 18.06 7.69 -6.48
C GLU A 124 19.12 8.80 -6.47
N LYS A 125 19.50 9.31 -5.29
CA LYS A 125 20.60 10.28 -5.14
C LYS A 125 21.93 9.73 -5.64
N ARG A 126 22.26 8.46 -5.35
CA ARG A 126 23.47 7.80 -5.88
C ARG A 126 23.45 7.71 -7.40
N ARG A 127 22.31 7.32 -7.99
CA ARG A 127 22.15 7.28 -9.46
C ARG A 127 22.30 8.66 -10.11
N GLN A 128 21.85 9.72 -9.46
CA GLN A 128 22.02 11.09 -9.96
C GLN A 128 23.47 11.56 -9.87
N GLN A 129 24.20 11.20 -8.81
CA GLN A 129 25.65 11.46 -8.70
C GLN A 129 26.46 10.69 -9.75
N ASP A 130 26.09 9.43 -10.03
CA ASP A 130 26.78 8.61 -11.04
C ASP A 130 26.48 9.06 -12.49
N GLN A 131 25.40 9.82 -12.71
CA GLN A 131 25.03 10.39 -14.02
C GLN A 131 25.56 11.82 -14.24
N GLU A 132 26.22 12.45 -13.26
CA GLU A 132 26.83 13.76 -13.44
C GLU A 132 28.05 13.60 -14.37
N PRO A 133 28.04 14.14 -15.60
CA PRO A 133 29.17 13.99 -16.51
C PRO A 133 30.39 14.63 -15.86
N ALA A 134 31.50 13.89 -15.83
CA ALA A 134 32.78 14.41 -15.36
C ALA A 134 33.01 15.78 -16.01
N LYS A 135 33.06 16.83 -15.19
CA LYS A 135 33.54 18.15 -15.63
C LYS A 135 34.92 17.91 -16.21
N ILE A 136 35.03 17.94 -17.53
CA ILE A 136 36.31 18.00 -18.22
C ILE A 136 36.98 19.26 -17.65
N PRO A 137 38.13 19.14 -16.97
CA PRO A 137 38.85 20.32 -16.54
C PRO A 137 39.18 21.13 -17.79
N ASP A 138 38.73 22.38 -17.84
CA ASP A 138 39.23 23.37 -18.80
C ASP A 138 40.70 23.64 -18.42
N GLU A 139 41.60 22.75 -18.81
CA GLU A 139 43.03 23.04 -18.79
C GLU A 139 43.30 24.06 -19.91
N PRO A 140 43.81 25.25 -19.58
CA PRO A 140 44.15 26.24 -20.61
C PRO A 140 45.25 25.65 -21.50
N MET A 141 44.98 25.54 -22.81
CA MET A 141 45.97 25.11 -23.78
C MET A 141 47.22 25.99 -23.69
N PRO A 142 48.43 25.40 -23.67
CA PRO A 142 49.66 26.19 -23.66
C PRO A 142 49.74 26.98 -24.97
N VAL A 143 49.74 28.30 -24.85
CA VAL A 143 50.01 29.21 -25.97
C VAL A 143 51.48 29.04 -26.32
N ILE A 144 51.75 28.36 -27.44
CA ILE A 144 53.07 28.30 -28.03
C ILE A 144 53.25 29.61 -28.78
N SER A 145 54.09 30.50 -28.25
CA SER A 145 54.48 31.74 -28.92
C SER A 145 55.60 31.43 -29.93
N GLU A 146 55.35 31.74 -31.21
CA GLU A 146 56.37 31.80 -32.27
C GLU A 146 57.14 33.12 -32.27
#